data_AF-A0A965RRB3-F1
#
_entry.id   AF-A0A965RRB3-F1
#
_cell.length_a   1.000
_cell.length_b   1.000
_cell.length_c   1.000
_cell.angle_alpha   90.00
_cell.angle_beta   90.00
_cell.angle_gamma   90.00
#
_symmetry.space_group_name_H-M   'P 1'
#
loop_
_entity.id
_entity.type
_entity.pdbx_description
1 polymer ?
#
loop_
_entity_poly.entity_id
_entity_poly.type
_entity_poly.pdbx_seq_one_letter_code
_entity_poly.pdbx_strand_id
1 'polypeptide(L)'
;GVLYFGTGDGATANSIKNRLEISAASGVVFNQQQQDVDFRVATVNYAHGLFVDASTNRVGINNSAPGNTLTMSIPTPATLGSGSDGIIISNTAGTGYNTQLVRLGASYNYSGATGAPTVGAGMLYNYGGRFFFVGDGASASDFVFTTYGANRLQVGSDSYALVVNEDGADYDFRVESDTNTHALFVDAGASVVCINSSSGVTGRILTVGGNGASIAVVDTNAGIYFGSTATGFYVNPAIARASTAGFHISSSQVGDLCIGGENGAGIRFGTASGGGALNNRMYIDSAGAVTIVGSLSKGSGSFCIDHPLPEKTDTHQLVHSFIEGPQADLIYRGKVALVNGRATVNIDQAAGMTEGTFVVLCRDIQCFTSNESDWDAVRGSVSGNILTIECQNSSSSAVVSWMVIGERQDPHMYDTDWTDENGRVIVEPVKLQPEPVAQ
;
A
#
# COMPACT_ATOMS: atom_id res chain seq x y z
N GLY A 1 -37.91 -39.40 -72.00
CA GLY A 1 -38.82 -40.37 -71.36
C GLY A 1 -38.47 -40.45 -69.89
N VAL A 2 -39.45 -40.79 -69.04
CA VAL A 2 -39.22 -41.02 -67.59
C VAL A 2 -39.29 -42.53 -67.35
N LEU A 3 -38.29 -43.08 -66.66
CA LEU A 3 -38.28 -44.46 -66.22
C LEU A 3 -38.70 -44.51 -64.74
N TYR A 4 -39.76 -45.25 -64.44
CA TYR A 4 -40.25 -45.45 -63.07
C TYR A 4 -39.97 -46.87 -62.60
N PHE A 5 -39.38 -47.00 -61.42
CA PHE A 5 -39.39 -48.24 -60.65
C PHE A 5 -40.35 -48.06 -59.48
N GLY A 6 -41.35 -48.94 -59.40
CA GLY A 6 -42.39 -48.87 -58.38
C GLY A 6 -42.76 -50.24 -57.85
N THR A 7 -43.40 -50.24 -56.69
CA THR A 7 -44.00 -51.43 -56.07
C THR A 7 -45.52 -51.31 -56.16
N GLY A 8 -46.25 -52.43 -56.18
CA GLY A 8 -47.71 -52.40 -56.09
C GLY A 8 -48.17 -51.59 -54.87
N ASP A 9 -49.22 -50.79 -55.02
CA ASP A 9 -49.69 -49.89 -53.95
C ASP A 9 -50.55 -50.57 -52.88
N GLY A 10 -50.95 -51.83 -53.12
CA GLY A 10 -51.80 -52.62 -52.23
C GLY A 10 -53.24 -52.13 -52.10
N ALA A 11 -53.61 -51.04 -52.78
CA ALA A 11 -54.91 -50.38 -52.67
C ALA A 11 -55.82 -50.69 -53.88
N THR A 12 -55.25 -50.83 -55.07
CA THR A 12 -56.00 -51.21 -56.29
C THR A 12 -55.18 -52.09 -57.24
N ALA A 13 -55.86 -52.97 -57.97
CA ALA A 13 -55.21 -53.76 -59.01
C ALA A 13 -54.63 -52.82 -60.10
N ASN A 14 -53.39 -53.08 -60.52
CA ASN A 14 -52.65 -52.33 -61.54
C ASN A 14 -52.21 -50.89 -61.17
N SER A 15 -52.14 -50.55 -59.87
CA SER A 15 -51.54 -49.30 -59.41
C SER A 15 -50.16 -49.52 -58.79
N ILE A 16 -49.21 -48.64 -59.11
CA ILE A 16 -47.82 -48.67 -58.59
C ILE A 16 -47.50 -47.38 -57.83
N LYS A 17 -46.80 -47.51 -56.71
CA LYS A 17 -46.14 -46.38 -56.04
C LYS A 17 -44.72 -46.26 -56.55
N ASN A 18 -44.39 -45.11 -57.12
CA ASN A 18 -43.05 -44.83 -57.63
C ASN A 18 -42.06 -44.75 -56.46
N ARG A 19 -41.03 -45.59 -56.47
CA ARG A 19 -39.97 -45.62 -55.46
C ARG A 19 -38.68 -44.96 -55.97
N LEU A 20 -38.44 -45.06 -57.27
CA LEU A 20 -37.31 -44.45 -57.97
C LEU A 20 -37.79 -43.91 -59.33
N GLU A 21 -37.51 -42.64 -59.58
CA GLU A 21 -37.72 -41.97 -60.86
C GLU A 21 -36.35 -41.65 -61.48
N ILE A 22 -36.17 -42.01 -62.75
CA ILE A 22 -34.99 -41.61 -63.54
C ILE A 22 -35.49 -40.84 -64.76
N SER A 23 -35.15 -39.56 -64.83
CA SER A 23 -35.47 -38.72 -65.98
C SER A 23 -34.31 -37.79 -66.36
N ALA A 24 -34.28 -37.38 -67.62
CA ALA A 24 -33.31 -36.39 -68.09
C ALA A 24 -33.57 -34.98 -67.53
N ALA A 25 -34.76 -34.70 -67.00
CA ALA A 25 -35.15 -33.37 -66.50
C ALA A 25 -34.96 -33.20 -64.98
N SER A 26 -35.23 -34.26 -64.20
CA SER A 26 -35.20 -34.28 -62.72
C SER A 26 -34.05 -35.09 -62.13
N GLY A 27 -33.28 -35.82 -62.96
CA GLY A 27 -32.22 -36.70 -62.50
C GLY A 27 -32.75 -38.00 -61.92
N VAL A 28 -32.06 -38.52 -60.90
CA VAL A 28 -32.44 -39.74 -60.16
C VAL A 28 -33.05 -39.32 -58.83
N VAL A 29 -34.34 -39.55 -58.66
CA VAL A 29 -35.06 -39.18 -57.43
C VAL A 29 -35.61 -40.42 -56.75
N PHE A 30 -35.22 -40.60 -55.48
CA PHE A 30 -35.83 -41.60 -54.60
C PHE A 30 -37.00 -40.96 -53.87
N ASN A 31 -38.13 -41.67 -53.84
CA ASN A 31 -39.34 -41.26 -53.11
C ASN A 31 -39.90 -39.87 -53.51
N GLN A 32 -40.03 -39.58 -54.81
CA GLN A 32 -40.57 -38.30 -55.32
C GLN A 32 -41.98 -37.96 -54.81
N GLN A 33 -42.75 -38.97 -54.37
CA GLN A 33 -44.08 -38.81 -53.79
C GLN A 33 -44.07 -38.51 -52.28
N GLN A 34 -42.89 -38.33 -51.67
CA GLN A 34 -42.69 -37.99 -50.25
C GLN A 34 -43.45 -38.92 -49.30
N GLN A 35 -43.46 -40.22 -49.58
CA GLN A 35 -44.12 -41.21 -48.74
C GLN A 35 -43.27 -41.47 -47.48
N ASP A 36 -43.90 -41.82 -46.37
CA ASP A 36 -43.20 -42.27 -45.16
C ASP A 36 -42.64 -43.70 -45.37
N VAL A 37 -41.55 -43.77 -46.13
CA VAL A 37 -40.84 -45.01 -46.45
C VAL A 37 -39.35 -44.74 -46.43
N ASP A 38 -38.65 -45.44 -45.55
CA ASP A 38 -37.22 -45.26 -45.37
C ASP A 38 -36.40 -45.67 -46.61
N PHE A 39 -35.29 -44.98 -46.80
CA PHE A 39 -34.24 -45.38 -47.73
C PHE A 39 -33.03 -45.89 -46.95
N ARG A 40 -32.59 -47.12 -47.24
CA ARG A 40 -31.40 -47.71 -46.61
C ARG A 40 -30.41 -48.23 -47.65
N VAL A 41 -29.15 -47.92 -47.44
CA VAL A 41 -28.00 -48.53 -48.12
C VAL A 41 -27.29 -49.42 -47.10
N ALA A 42 -27.32 -50.72 -47.33
CA ALA A 42 -26.61 -51.69 -46.49
C ALA A 42 -25.17 -51.90 -46.96
N THR A 43 -24.27 -52.16 -46.02
CA THR A 43 -22.87 -52.57 -46.27
C THR A 43 -22.61 -53.92 -45.61
N VAL A 44 -21.41 -54.49 -45.79
CA VAL A 44 -21.04 -55.84 -45.31
C VAL A 44 -21.26 -56.05 -43.80
N ASN A 45 -21.29 -54.99 -42.98
CA ASN A 45 -21.52 -55.07 -41.53
C ASN A 45 -22.54 -54.05 -40.98
N TYR A 46 -23.11 -53.19 -41.82
CA TYR A 46 -24.10 -52.19 -41.39
C TYR A 46 -25.32 -52.24 -42.29
N ALA A 47 -26.44 -52.72 -41.75
CA ALA A 47 -27.73 -52.70 -42.45
C ALA A 47 -28.18 -51.27 -42.83
N HIS A 48 -27.65 -50.27 -42.13
CA HIS A 48 -27.96 -48.84 -42.25
C HIS A 48 -26.69 -48.02 -42.50
N GLY A 49 -25.85 -48.44 -43.45
CA GLY A 49 -24.62 -47.72 -43.81
C GLY A 49 -24.88 -46.26 -44.20
N LEU A 50 -25.94 -46.02 -44.99
CA LEU A 50 -26.63 -44.73 -45.11
C LEU A 50 -28.13 -44.99 -44.94
N PHE A 51 -28.78 -44.21 -44.10
CA PHE A 51 -30.18 -44.35 -43.78
C PHE A 51 -30.87 -43.00 -43.85
N VAL A 52 -32.00 -42.91 -44.53
CA VAL A 52 -32.89 -41.75 -44.49
C VAL A 52 -34.20 -42.24 -43.89
N ASP A 53 -34.46 -41.79 -42.67
CA ASP A 53 -35.72 -42.01 -41.97
C ASP A 53 -36.73 -40.99 -42.48
N ALA A 54 -37.70 -41.47 -43.25
CA ALA A 54 -38.71 -40.62 -43.87
C ALA A 54 -39.74 -40.13 -42.85
N SER A 55 -39.96 -40.88 -41.76
CA SER A 55 -40.95 -40.56 -40.73
C SER A 55 -40.52 -39.35 -39.89
N THR A 56 -39.21 -39.22 -39.66
CA THR A 56 -38.62 -38.14 -38.86
C THR A 56 -37.89 -37.08 -39.69
N ASN A 57 -37.72 -37.30 -41.00
CA ASN A 57 -36.92 -36.47 -41.92
C ASN A 57 -35.45 -36.34 -41.50
N ARG A 58 -34.83 -37.46 -41.16
CA ARG A 58 -33.47 -37.49 -40.60
C ARG A 58 -32.59 -38.47 -41.35
N VAL A 59 -31.29 -38.19 -41.36
CA VAL A 59 -30.28 -39.02 -42.02
C VAL A 59 -29.39 -39.67 -40.98
N GLY A 60 -29.21 -40.99 -41.08
CA GLY A 60 -28.30 -41.82 -40.29
C GLY A 60 -27.14 -42.33 -41.13
N ILE A 61 -25.93 -42.40 -40.57
CA ILE A 61 -24.80 -43.17 -41.12
C ILE A 61 -24.41 -44.20 -40.06
N ASN A 62 -24.47 -45.48 -40.41
CA ASN A 62 -24.36 -46.62 -39.48
C ASN A 62 -25.34 -46.53 -38.28
N ASN A 63 -26.43 -45.79 -38.42
CA ASN A 63 -27.42 -45.55 -37.37
C ASN A 63 -28.83 -45.80 -37.91
N SER A 64 -29.59 -46.66 -37.24
CA SER A 64 -30.94 -47.08 -37.64
C SER A 64 -32.07 -46.21 -37.08
N ALA A 65 -31.77 -45.25 -36.20
CA ALA A 65 -32.73 -44.37 -35.54
C ALA A 65 -32.06 -43.01 -35.24
N PRO A 66 -31.80 -42.18 -36.27
CA PRO A 66 -31.13 -40.90 -36.09
C PRO A 66 -31.94 -39.98 -35.14
N GLY A 67 -31.33 -39.58 -34.03
CA GLY A 67 -31.95 -38.68 -33.04
C GLY A 67 -31.98 -37.21 -33.49
N ASN A 68 -31.10 -36.85 -34.43
CA ASN A 68 -30.94 -35.51 -34.99
C ASN A 68 -31.06 -35.54 -36.52
N THR A 69 -31.20 -34.38 -37.18
CA THR A 69 -31.31 -34.23 -38.66
C THR A 69 -30.25 -35.02 -39.43
N LEU A 70 -29.02 -35.08 -38.93
CA LEU A 70 -27.97 -36.00 -39.40
C LEU A 70 -27.30 -36.63 -38.17
N THR A 71 -27.24 -37.95 -38.11
CA THR A 71 -26.58 -38.72 -37.05
C THR A 71 -25.62 -39.73 -37.66
N MET A 72 -24.38 -39.78 -37.20
CA MET A 72 -23.43 -40.82 -37.57
C MET A 72 -23.04 -41.63 -36.34
N SER A 73 -23.20 -42.94 -36.40
CA SER A 73 -22.75 -43.86 -35.35
C SER A 73 -21.42 -44.47 -35.76
N ILE A 74 -20.42 -44.34 -34.88
CA ILE A 74 -19.14 -45.02 -35.05
C ILE A 74 -19.20 -46.31 -34.20
N PRO A 75 -18.90 -47.48 -34.76
CA PRO A 75 -18.92 -48.74 -34.02
C PRO A 75 -17.80 -48.77 -32.97
N THR A 76 -18.10 -49.29 -31.77
CA THR A 76 -17.08 -49.59 -30.77
C THR A 76 -16.30 -50.86 -31.16
N PRO A 77 -14.98 -50.95 -30.90
CA PRO A 77 -14.11 -50.01 -30.18
C PRO A 77 -13.25 -49.18 -31.16
N ALA A 78 -13.84 -48.37 -32.03
CA ALA A 78 -13.06 -47.38 -32.76
C ALA A 78 -12.93 -46.11 -31.91
N THR A 79 -11.82 -46.00 -31.19
CA THR A 79 -11.29 -44.68 -30.80
C THR A 79 -11.04 -43.92 -32.10
N LEU A 80 -11.54 -42.69 -32.23
CA LEU A 80 -11.18 -41.80 -33.34
C LEU A 80 -9.68 -41.52 -33.28
N GLY A 81 -8.86 -42.41 -33.86
CA GLY A 81 -7.43 -42.28 -33.93
C GLY A 81 -7.05 -41.12 -34.84
N SER A 82 -5.92 -40.48 -34.57
CA SER A 82 -5.38 -39.32 -35.30
C SER A 82 -5.00 -39.59 -36.77
N GLY A 83 -5.43 -40.71 -37.36
CA GLY A 83 -5.22 -41.05 -38.76
C GLY A 83 -6.54 -41.22 -39.48
N SER A 84 -6.78 -40.37 -40.49
CA SER A 84 -7.73 -40.51 -41.63
C SER A 84 -9.22 -40.80 -41.38
N ASP A 85 -9.62 -41.21 -40.18
CA ASP A 85 -10.96 -41.69 -39.85
C ASP A 85 -11.76 -40.61 -39.08
N GLY A 86 -12.18 -39.55 -39.79
CA GLY A 86 -12.97 -38.46 -39.20
C GLY A 86 -14.12 -37.96 -40.09
N ILE A 87 -15.16 -37.38 -39.49
CA ILE A 87 -16.19 -36.63 -40.24
C ILE A 87 -15.58 -35.30 -40.67
N ILE A 88 -15.20 -35.18 -41.95
CA ILE A 88 -14.73 -33.92 -42.53
C ILE A 88 -15.93 -33.17 -43.11
N ILE A 89 -16.33 -32.07 -42.49
CA ILE A 89 -17.18 -31.05 -43.13
C ILE A 89 -16.24 -29.95 -43.62
N SER A 90 -15.71 -30.10 -44.83
CA SER A 90 -14.78 -29.13 -45.44
C SER A 90 -15.50 -28.19 -46.40
N ASN A 91 -15.15 -26.90 -46.38
CA ASN A 91 -15.38 -25.98 -47.48
C ASN A 91 -14.15 -26.06 -48.42
N THR A 92 -14.34 -26.38 -49.71
CA THR A 92 -13.25 -26.67 -50.66
C THR A 92 -12.49 -25.42 -51.14
N ALA A 93 -12.77 -24.23 -50.62
CA ALA A 93 -12.07 -23.01 -51.01
C ALA A 93 -11.16 -22.48 -49.89
N GLY A 94 -9.84 -22.62 -50.07
CA GLY A 94 -8.84 -21.76 -49.41
C GLY A 94 -7.94 -22.46 -48.39
N THR A 95 -6.64 -22.24 -48.57
CA THR A 95 -5.56 -22.62 -47.65
C THR A 95 -5.77 -22.00 -46.25
N GLY A 96 -5.96 -22.84 -45.24
CA GLY A 96 -5.79 -22.46 -43.83
C GLY A 96 -6.97 -22.78 -42.93
N TYR A 97 -6.74 -23.71 -42.00
CA TYR A 97 -7.60 -24.16 -40.89
C TYR A 97 -8.76 -25.08 -41.24
N ASN A 98 -8.55 -26.38 -40.99
CA ASN A 98 -9.66 -27.30 -40.77
C ASN A 98 -10.39 -26.83 -39.51
N THR A 99 -11.57 -26.22 -39.66
CA THR A 99 -12.52 -26.21 -38.56
C THR A 99 -13.05 -27.62 -38.42
N GLN A 100 -12.34 -28.44 -37.64
CA GLN A 100 -12.90 -29.68 -37.11
C GLN A 100 -14.16 -29.28 -36.36
N LEU A 101 -15.32 -29.54 -36.95
CA LEU A 101 -16.59 -29.15 -36.37
C LEU A 101 -16.81 -30.01 -35.12
N VAL A 102 -16.33 -29.54 -33.97
CA VAL A 102 -16.89 -29.88 -32.66
C VAL A 102 -18.28 -29.26 -32.64
N ARG A 103 -19.25 -29.91 -33.27
CA ARG A 103 -20.64 -29.62 -32.99
C ARG A 103 -21.04 -30.47 -31.79
N LEU A 104 -21.10 -29.78 -30.65
CA LEU A 104 -21.90 -30.14 -29.48
C LEU A 104 -23.29 -30.54 -29.96
N GLY A 105 -23.54 -31.84 -29.91
CA GLY A 105 -24.77 -32.49 -30.35
C GLY A 105 -25.19 -33.60 -29.42
N ALA A 106 -24.97 -33.44 -28.11
CA ALA A 106 -25.79 -34.05 -27.07
C ALA A 106 -25.42 -33.43 -25.72
N SER A 107 -26.40 -32.77 -25.11
CA SER A 107 -26.60 -32.80 -23.68
C SER A 107 -26.36 -34.23 -23.17
N TYR A 108 -25.29 -34.46 -22.40
CA TYR A 108 -25.29 -35.59 -21.47
C TYR A 108 -26.20 -35.18 -20.31
N ASN A 109 -27.51 -35.33 -20.50
CA ASN A 109 -28.41 -35.48 -19.35
C ASN A 109 -28.16 -36.87 -18.77
N TYR A 110 -27.11 -37.00 -17.95
CA TYR A 110 -27.06 -38.10 -17.00
C TYR A 110 -27.88 -37.70 -15.78
N SER A 111 -29.18 -37.97 -15.85
CA SER A 111 -30.01 -38.04 -14.65
C SER A 111 -29.61 -39.27 -13.85
N GLY A 112 -28.79 -39.09 -12.82
CA GLY A 112 -28.72 -40.02 -11.69
C GLY A 112 -27.39 -40.72 -11.46
N ALA A 113 -26.41 -40.01 -10.91
CA ALA A 113 -25.57 -40.56 -9.84
C ALA A 113 -24.88 -39.40 -9.12
N THR A 114 -25.05 -39.36 -7.81
CA THR A 114 -24.25 -38.58 -6.88
C THR A 114 -22.80 -39.10 -6.90
N GLY A 115 -21.98 -38.54 -7.78
CA GLY A 115 -20.56 -38.83 -7.88
C GLY A 115 -19.96 -37.94 -8.96
N ALA A 116 -19.01 -37.09 -8.59
CA ALA A 116 -18.38 -36.13 -9.49
C ALA A 116 -17.81 -36.85 -10.74
N PRO A 117 -18.15 -36.42 -11.96
CA PRO A 117 -17.69 -37.07 -13.18
C PRO A 117 -16.22 -36.72 -13.46
N THR A 118 -15.36 -37.72 -13.51
CA THR A 118 -14.00 -37.61 -14.05
C THR A 118 -14.11 -37.62 -15.58
N VAL A 119 -14.09 -36.44 -16.21
CA VAL A 119 -14.16 -36.30 -17.68
C VAL A 119 -12.74 -36.11 -18.20
N GLY A 120 -12.23 -37.10 -18.95
CA GLY A 120 -10.93 -37.03 -19.59
C GLY A 120 -11.00 -36.26 -20.91
N ALA A 121 -10.02 -35.38 -21.13
CA ALA A 121 -9.80 -34.51 -22.29
C ALA A 121 -10.72 -33.28 -22.41
N GLY A 122 -10.08 -32.10 -22.41
CA GLY A 122 -10.68 -30.78 -22.46
C GLY A 122 -11.74 -30.62 -23.56
N MET A 123 -12.99 -30.48 -23.14
CA MET A 123 -14.11 -30.15 -24.02
C MET A 123 -14.46 -28.67 -23.91
N LEU A 124 -14.80 -28.07 -25.06
CA LEU A 124 -15.39 -26.73 -25.16
C LEU A 124 -16.89 -26.80 -24.80
N TYR A 125 -17.28 -26.22 -23.66
CA TYR A 125 -18.70 -26.17 -23.25
C TYR A 125 -19.23 -24.72 -23.32
N ASN A 126 -20.41 -24.52 -23.93
CA ASN A 126 -21.14 -23.26 -23.88
C ASN A 126 -22.46 -23.46 -23.12
N TYR A 127 -22.59 -22.81 -21.97
CA TYR A 127 -23.84 -22.77 -21.22
C TYR A 127 -24.13 -21.32 -20.80
N GLY A 128 -25.28 -20.81 -21.21
CA GLY A 128 -25.69 -19.44 -20.87
C GLY A 128 -24.76 -18.34 -21.39
N GLY A 129 -24.08 -18.54 -22.52
CA GLY A 129 -23.18 -17.55 -23.11
C GLY A 129 -21.78 -17.49 -22.46
N ARG A 130 -21.46 -18.40 -21.54
CA ARG A 130 -20.12 -18.53 -20.93
C ARG A 130 -19.38 -19.73 -21.50
N PHE A 131 -18.10 -19.52 -21.76
CA PHE A 131 -17.17 -20.50 -22.33
C PHE A 131 -16.38 -21.16 -21.20
N PHE A 132 -16.57 -22.47 -20.98
CA PHE A 132 -15.89 -23.22 -19.93
C PHE A 132 -14.91 -24.23 -20.53
N PHE A 133 -13.73 -24.32 -19.91
CA PHE A 133 -12.80 -25.44 -20.03
C PHE A 133 -12.95 -26.29 -18.77
N VAL A 134 -13.23 -27.58 -18.92
CA VAL A 134 -13.19 -28.55 -17.81
C VAL A 134 -11.82 -29.21 -17.87
N GLY A 135 -10.96 -28.88 -16.91
CA GLY A 135 -9.71 -29.61 -16.69
C GLY A 135 -10.03 -31.06 -16.33
N ASP A 136 -9.24 -32.01 -16.86
CA ASP A 136 -9.36 -33.39 -16.41
C ASP A 136 -8.89 -33.48 -14.95
N GLY A 137 -9.49 -34.38 -14.19
CA GLY A 137 -9.15 -34.59 -12.78
C GLY A 137 -7.77 -35.24 -12.57
N ALA A 138 -6.84 -35.13 -13.52
CA ALA A 138 -5.54 -35.81 -13.48
C ALA A 138 -4.41 -34.82 -13.17
N SER A 139 -4.30 -34.36 -11.92
CA SER A 139 -3.13 -33.74 -11.25
C SER A 139 -2.35 -32.58 -11.94
N ALA A 140 -2.65 -32.19 -13.18
CA ALA A 140 -1.86 -31.26 -14.01
C ALA A 140 -2.70 -30.71 -15.18
N SER A 141 -3.86 -30.10 -14.90
CA SER A 141 -4.74 -29.53 -15.93
C SER A 141 -4.67 -28.00 -15.89
N ASP A 142 -3.73 -27.44 -16.65
CA ASP A 142 -3.57 -26.00 -16.79
C ASP A 142 -4.43 -25.45 -17.93
N PHE A 143 -5.06 -24.31 -17.70
CA PHE A 143 -5.69 -23.54 -18.76
C PHE A 143 -4.78 -22.40 -19.19
N VAL A 144 -4.23 -22.49 -20.41
CA VAL A 144 -3.20 -21.55 -20.93
C VAL A 144 -3.68 -20.79 -22.16
N PHE A 145 -3.56 -19.47 -22.14
CA PHE A 145 -3.65 -18.62 -23.33
C PHE A 145 -2.25 -18.29 -23.85
N THR A 146 -1.92 -18.78 -25.04
CA THR A 146 -0.65 -18.51 -25.71
C THR A 146 -0.81 -17.54 -26.87
N THR A 147 0.09 -16.57 -27.02
CA THR A 147 0.22 -15.77 -28.24
C THR A 147 1.67 -15.79 -28.72
N TYR A 148 1.86 -16.10 -30.01
CA TYR A 148 3.19 -16.27 -30.61
C TYR A 148 4.12 -17.23 -29.86
N GLY A 149 3.56 -18.28 -29.24
CA GLY A 149 4.33 -19.27 -28.48
C GLY A 149 4.71 -18.87 -27.06
N ALA A 150 4.24 -17.71 -26.57
CA ALA A 150 4.45 -17.26 -25.19
C ALA A 150 3.17 -17.37 -24.36
N ASN A 151 3.30 -17.84 -23.12
CA ASN A 151 2.21 -17.99 -22.15
C ASN A 151 1.83 -16.63 -21.56
N ARG A 152 0.61 -16.17 -21.85
CA ARG A 152 0.12 -14.84 -21.41
C ARG A 152 -0.75 -14.90 -20.17
N LEU A 153 -1.52 -15.97 -20.03
CA LEU A 153 -2.42 -16.19 -18.91
C LEU A 153 -2.54 -17.69 -18.68
N GLN A 154 -2.21 -18.14 -17.49
CA GLN A 154 -2.27 -19.53 -17.09
C GLN A 154 -3.07 -19.66 -15.80
N VAL A 155 -4.05 -20.56 -15.80
CA VAL A 155 -4.76 -21.00 -14.59
C VAL A 155 -4.28 -22.42 -14.31
N GLY A 156 -3.33 -22.53 -13.40
CA GLY A 156 -2.66 -23.80 -13.13
C GLY A 156 -3.41 -24.68 -12.11
N SER A 157 -3.20 -25.99 -12.18
CA SER A 157 -3.69 -26.92 -11.13
C SER A 157 -2.80 -26.94 -9.87
N ASP A 158 -1.64 -26.30 -9.92
CA ASP A 158 -0.66 -26.28 -8.84
C ASP A 158 -0.97 -25.12 -7.88
N SER A 159 -1.49 -25.43 -6.69
CA SER A 159 -1.69 -24.53 -5.54
C SER A 159 -2.19 -23.09 -5.84
N TYR A 160 -3.16 -22.97 -6.76
CA TYR A 160 -4.05 -21.81 -6.94
C TYR A 160 -3.46 -20.52 -7.55
N ALA A 161 -2.43 -20.58 -8.40
CA ALA A 161 -1.91 -19.37 -9.05
C ALA A 161 -2.61 -19.06 -10.39
N LEU A 162 -3.29 -17.91 -10.45
CA LEU A 162 -3.52 -17.20 -11.71
C LEU A 162 -2.21 -16.49 -12.06
N VAL A 163 -1.51 -16.99 -13.07
CA VAL A 163 -0.24 -16.39 -13.51
C VAL A 163 -0.48 -15.61 -14.79
N VAL A 164 -0.13 -14.32 -14.76
CA VAL A 164 -0.17 -13.44 -15.92
C VAL A 164 1.26 -13.19 -16.37
N ASN A 165 1.54 -13.45 -17.65
CA ASN A 165 2.85 -13.25 -18.27
C ASN A 165 4.00 -14.02 -17.58
N GLU A 166 3.85 -15.34 -17.44
CA GLU A 166 4.84 -16.21 -16.78
C GLU A 166 6.22 -16.17 -17.45
N ASP A 167 6.27 -15.95 -18.76
CA ASP A 167 7.53 -15.88 -19.52
C ASP A 167 8.30 -14.57 -19.28
N GLY A 168 7.75 -13.63 -18.49
CA GLY A 168 8.43 -12.41 -18.05
C GLY A 168 8.75 -11.40 -19.16
N ALA A 169 8.07 -11.49 -20.31
CA ALA A 169 8.30 -10.59 -21.44
C ALA A 169 7.73 -9.18 -21.19
N ASP A 170 8.24 -8.15 -21.86
CA ASP A 170 7.83 -6.74 -21.69
C ASP A 170 6.41 -6.51 -22.24
N TYR A 171 5.43 -6.84 -21.39
CA TYR A 171 4.01 -6.70 -21.66
C TYR A 171 3.31 -6.13 -20.44
N ASP A 172 2.69 -4.99 -20.64
CA ASP A 172 1.93 -4.33 -19.59
C ASP A 172 0.68 -5.14 -19.20
N PHE A 173 0.35 -5.16 -17.91
CA PHE A 173 -0.89 -5.72 -17.37
C PHE A 173 -1.73 -4.61 -16.74
N ARG A 174 -3.03 -4.57 -17.07
CA ARG A 174 -3.94 -3.51 -16.66
C ARG A 174 -5.28 -4.07 -16.20
N VAL A 175 -5.72 -3.65 -15.01
CA VAL A 175 -7.07 -3.87 -14.50
C VAL A 175 -7.83 -2.54 -14.55
N GLU A 176 -8.96 -2.54 -15.25
CA GLU A 176 -9.85 -1.39 -15.40
C GLU A 176 -10.95 -1.38 -14.34
N SER A 177 -11.46 -0.19 -14.00
CA SER A 177 -12.74 0.00 -13.32
C SER A 177 -13.68 0.87 -14.16
N ASP A 178 -14.94 1.03 -13.72
CA ASP A 178 -15.98 1.75 -14.47
C ASP A 178 -15.56 3.14 -14.99
N THR A 179 -14.65 3.82 -14.29
CA THR A 179 -14.19 5.17 -14.63
C THR A 179 -12.67 5.30 -14.73
N ASN A 180 -11.91 4.21 -14.54
CA ASN A 180 -10.46 4.27 -14.47
C ASN A 180 -9.81 3.22 -15.39
N THR A 181 -9.10 3.72 -16.40
CA THR A 181 -8.38 2.89 -17.36
C THR A 181 -7.00 2.43 -16.88
N HIS A 182 -6.65 2.58 -15.60
CA HIS A 182 -5.46 2.03 -14.95
C HIS A 182 -5.67 1.89 -13.42
N ALA A 183 -6.74 1.20 -13.00
CA ALA A 183 -7.04 1.06 -11.56
C ALA A 183 -5.92 0.30 -10.82
N LEU A 184 -5.41 -0.78 -11.43
CA LEU A 184 -4.16 -1.45 -11.09
C LEU A 184 -3.40 -1.71 -12.39
N PHE A 185 -2.17 -1.22 -12.50
CA PHE A 185 -1.36 -1.29 -13.70
C PHE A 185 0.06 -1.77 -13.37
N VAL A 186 0.56 -2.78 -14.06
CA VAL A 186 1.98 -3.15 -14.02
C VAL A 186 2.59 -2.64 -15.32
N ASP A 187 3.45 -1.64 -15.18
CA ASP A 187 4.25 -1.07 -16.28
C ASP A 187 5.51 -1.92 -16.41
N ALA A 188 5.52 -2.80 -17.40
CA ALA A 188 6.61 -3.77 -17.58
C ALA A 188 7.89 -3.06 -18.05
N GLY A 189 7.75 -2.06 -18.92
CA GLY A 189 8.86 -1.27 -19.43
C GLY A 189 9.57 -0.44 -18.34
N ALA A 190 8.82 0.02 -17.32
CA ALA A 190 9.38 0.74 -16.16
C ALA A 190 9.68 -0.18 -14.95
N SER A 191 9.19 -1.42 -14.95
CA SER A 191 9.25 -2.37 -13.82
C SER A 191 8.58 -1.82 -12.54
N VAL A 192 7.39 -1.22 -12.67
CA VAL A 192 6.69 -0.54 -11.57
C VAL A 192 5.23 -0.99 -11.47
N VAL A 193 4.71 -1.11 -10.23
CA VAL A 193 3.27 -1.20 -9.99
C VAL A 193 2.68 0.20 -9.85
N CYS A 194 1.61 0.45 -10.58
CA CYS A 194 0.91 1.72 -10.66
C CYS A 194 -0.53 1.54 -10.18
N ILE A 195 -1.00 2.47 -9.34
CA ILE A 195 -2.38 2.58 -8.89
C ILE A 195 -2.92 3.91 -9.39
N ASN A 196 -3.97 3.88 -10.21
CA ASN A 196 -4.57 5.06 -10.82
C ASN A 196 -3.54 5.93 -11.59
N SER A 197 -2.59 5.27 -12.25
CA SER A 197 -1.53 5.92 -13.04
C SER A 197 -1.28 5.12 -14.32
N SER A 198 -1.14 5.81 -15.45
CA SER A 198 -0.90 5.19 -16.76
C SER A 198 0.57 4.97 -17.09
N SER A 199 1.48 5.36 -16.18
CA SER A 199 2.92 5.16 -16.32
C SER A 199 3.61 5.10 -14.96
N GLY A 200 4.67 4.30 -14.90
CA GLY A 200 5.57 4.23 -13.76
C GLY A 200 6.52 5.42 -13.69
N VAL A 201 6.96 5.77 -12.49
CA VAL A 201 8.11 6.67 -12.28
C VAL A 201 9.36 5.80 -12.08
N THR A 202 10.34 5.95 -12.97
CA THR A 202 11.60 5.19 -12.92
C THR A 202 12.28 5.32 -11.54
N GLY A 203 12.69 4.19 -10.97
CA GLY A 203 13.32 4.12 -9.65
C GLY A 203 12.35 3.99 -8.47
N ARG A 204 11.03 3.86 -8.73
CA ARG A 204 10.02 3.56 -7.71
C ARG A 204 9.41 2.19 -7.97
N ILE A 205 9.09 1.43 -6.92
CA ILE A 205 8.42 0.13 -7.05
C ILE A 205 6.88 0.29 -7.06
N LEU A 206 6.36 1.36 -6.45
CA LEU A 206 4.93 1.71 -6.42
C LEU A 206 4.71 3.19 -6.77
N THR A 207 3.81 3.46 -7.73
CA THR A 207 3.35 4.81 -8.08
C THR A 207 1.85 4.92 -7.85
N VAL A 208 1.40 5.89 -7.05
CA VAL A 208 -0.02 6.21 -6.84
C VAL A 208 -0.31 7.57 -7.47
N GLY A 209 -1.19 7.61 -8.47
CA GLY A 209 -1.51 8.80 -9.28
C GLY A 209 -2.92 9.34 -9.07
N GLY A 210 -3.19 10.53 -9.64
CA GLY A 210 -4.49 11.22 -9.59
C GLY A 210 -4.55 12.41 -8.63
N ASN A 211 -5.59 13.25 -8.77
CA ASN A 211 -5.82 14.37 -7.86
C ASN A 211 -6.24 13.84 -6.47
N GLY A 212 -5.49 14.20 -5.42
CA GLY A 212 -5.71 13.66 -4.07
C GLY A 212 -5.14 12.25 -3.82
N ALA A 213 -4.23 11.78 -4.67
CA ALA A 213 -3.53 10.51 -4.49
C ALA A 213 -2.94 10.42 -3.07
N SER A 214 -3.40 9.45 -2.30
CA SER A 214 -2.97 9.20 -0.93
C SER A 214 -2.83 7.70 -0.70
N ILE A 215 -1.91 7.33 0.18
CA ILE A 215 -1.80 5.96 0.69
C ILE A 215 -2.42 5.99 2.09
N ALA A 216 -3.63 5.45 2.21
CA ALA A 216 -4.27 5.28 3.50
C ALA A 216 -3.77 3.98 4.13
N VAL A 217 -3.15 4.09 5.30
CA VAL A 217 -2.72 2.97 6.12
C VAL A 217 -3.69 2.91 7.30
N VAL A 218 -4.71 2.06 7.15
CA VAL A 218 -5.85 1.94 8.08
C VAL A 218 -5.68 0.75 9.02
N ASP A 219 -6.46 0.72 10.10
CA ASP A 219 -6.41 -0.23 11.21
C ASP A 219 -5.38 0.04 12.32
N THR A 220 -5.43 -0.80 13.35
CA THR A 220 -4.62 -0.66 14.57
C THR A 220 -3.15 -0.95 14.28
N ASN A 221 -2.27 -0.09 14.78
CA ASN A 221 -0.81 -0.27 14.65
C ASN A 221 -0.28 -0.20 13.21
N ALA A 222 -1.06 0.40 12.32
CA ALA A 222 -0.71 0.51 10.92
C ALA A 222 0.29 1.67 10.72
N GLY A 223 1.33 1.44 9.92
CA GLY A 223 2.40 2.40 9.69
C GLY A 223 3.21 2.11 8.44
N ILE A 224 3.98 3.10 8.01
CA ILE A 224 4.93 2.97 6.90
C ILE A 224 6.32 2.81 7.52
N TYR A 225 6.93 1.65 7.30
CA TYR A 225 8.27 1.33 7.75
C TYR A 225 9.26 1.54 6.59
N PHE A 226 10.43 2.10 6.89
CA PHE A 226 11.51 2.30 5.95
C PHE A 226 12.73 1.52 6.44
N GLY A 227 13.37 0.70 5.60
CA GLY A 227 14.56 -0.05 6.00
C GLY A 227 14.63 -1.45 5.38
N SER A 228 15.72 -2.18 5.66
CA SER A 228 16.00 -3.50 5.09
C SER A 228 15.63 -4.66 6.02
N THR A 229 15.25 -4.39 7.27
CA THR A 229 14.89 -5.42 8.24
C THR A 229 13.37 -5.58 8.29
N ALA A 230 12.86 -6.81 8.44
CA ALA A 230 11.42 -7.08 8.48
C ALA A 230 10.79 -6.84 9.88
N THR A 231 11.54 -6.23 10.80
CA THR A 231 11.14 -6.03 12.20
C THR A 231 10.45 -4.67 12.39
N GLY A 232 9.63 -4.52 13.43
CA GLY A 232 8.76 -3.35 13.61
C GLY A 232 9.47 -2.04 13.96
N PHE A 233 8.72 -1.12 14.58
CA PHE A 233 9.20 0.19 15.06
C PHE A 233 10.40 0.00 16.00
N TYR A 234 11.25 1.03 16.17
CA TYR A 234 12.57 0.99 16.83
C TYR A 234 13.68 0.36 15.98
N VAL A 235 13.45 -0.79 15.34
CA VAL A 235 14.45 -1.39 14.44
C VAL A 235 14.43 -0.76 13.05
N ASN A 236 13.27 -0.27 12.62
CA ASN A 236 13.16 0.53 11.40
C ASN A 236 12.59 1.92 11.71
N PRO A 237 13.06 2.97 11.01
CA PRO A 237 12.37 4.24 11.00
C PRO A 237 10.96 4.07 10.43
N ALA A 238 10.00 4.76 11.04
CA ALA A 238 8.60 4.60 10.68
C ALA A 238 7.76 5.83 10.98
N ILE A 239 6.66 5.92 10.24
CA ILE A 239 5.57 6.86 10.47
C ILE A 239 4.32 6.02 10.75
N ALA A 240 3.79 6.10 11.97
CA ALA A 240 2.69 5.26 12.43
C ALA A 240 1.79 6.01 13.41
N ARG A 241 0.60 5.47 13.68
CA ARG A 241 -0.29 5.99 14.73
C ARG A 241 -0.23 5.12 15.98
N ALA A 242 -0.10 5.73 17.15
CA ALA A 242 -0.10 5.00 18.41
C ALA A 242 -1.49 4.38 18.68
N SER A 243 -1.54 3.06 18.82
CA SER A 243 -2.76 2.30 19.14
C SER A 243 -3.06 2.21 20.64
N THR A 244 -2.07 2.50 21.47
CA THR A 244 -2.13 2.45 22.94
C THR A 244 -1.17 3.50 23.48
N ALA A 245 -1.42 4.00 24.70
CA ALA A 245 -0.52 4.98 25.31
C ALA A 245 0.90 4.41 25.50
N GLY A 246 1.91 5.21 25.16
CA GLY A 246 3.33 4.84 25.21
C GLY A 246 3.77 3.89 24.11
N PHE A 247 2.90 3.57 23.14
CA PHE A 247 3.24 2.69 22.02
C PHE A 247 3.96 3.46 20.90
N HIS A 248 4.93 2.82 20.25
CA HIS A 248 5.93 3.40 19.32
C HIS A 248 6.90 4.42 19.95
N ILE A 249 6.39 5.45 20.61
CA ILE A 249 7.16 6.51 21.26
C ILE A 249 6.67 6.62 22.71
N SER A 250 7.60 6.74 23.65
CA SER A 250 7.28 6.94 25.08
C SER A 250 6.33 8.13 25.26
N SER A 251 5.33 7.96 26.14
CA SER A 251 4.34 8.99 26.47
C SER A 251 3.36 9.38 25.36
N SER A 252 3.40 8.76 24.18
CA SER A 252 2.36 8.91 23.16
C SER A 252 0.98 8.54 23.72
N GLN A 253 -0.08 9.12 23.19
CA GLN A 253 -1.46 8.77 23.50
C GLN A 253 -2.12 8.08 22.29
N VAL A 254 -3.27 7.43 22.53
CA VAL A 254 -4.02 6.78 21.46
C VAL A 254 -4.38 7.80 20.39
N GLY A 255 -3.89 7.54 19.18
CA GLY A 255 -4.19 8.32 17.99
C GLY A 255 -3.13 9.33 17.58
N ASP A 256 -2.09 9.55 18.40
CA ASP A 256 -0.96 10.40 18.08
C ASP A 256 -0.21 9.91 16.83
N LEU A 257 0.29 10.86 16.05
CA LEU A 257 1.23 10.59 14.97
C LEU A 257 2.63 10.41 15.56
N CYS A 258 3.19 9.21 15.39
CA CYS A 258 4.55 8.89 15.80
C CYS A 258 5.47 8.86 14.58
N ILE A 259 6.57 9.62 14.65
CA ILE A 259 7.64 9.64 13.65
C ILE A 259 8.94 9.33 14.39
N GLY A 260 9.54 8.18 14.08
CA GLY A 260 10.75 7.69 14.75
C GLY A 260 11.88 7.34 13.78
N GLY A 261 13.11 7.55 14.23
CA GLY A 261 14.33 7.04 13.58
C GLY A 261 14.59 5.56 13.91
N GLU A 262 15.61 5.00 13.28
CA GLU A 262 16.20 3.71 13.70
C GLU A 262 16.87 3.83 15.07
N ASN A 263 16.96 2.71 15.81
CA ASN A 263 17.72 2.65 17.05
C ASN A 263 19.16 3.19 16.88
N GLY A 264 19.53 4.16 17.71
CA GLY A 264 20.84 4.81 17.66
C GLY A 264 21.00 5.83 16.52
N ALA A 265 20.01 5.98 15.65
CA ALA A 265 20.00 6.98 14.58
C ALA A 265 19.07 8.15 14.92
N GLY A 266 19.40 9.34 14.39
CA GLY A 266 18.57 10.53 14.56
C GLY A 266 17.60 10.79 13.40
N ILE A 267 16.71 11.75 13.60
CA ILE A 267 15.71 12.21 12.62
C ILE A 267 16.19 13.51 11.97
N ARG A 268 16.23 13.55 10.63
CA ARG A 268 16.71 14.71 9.86
C ARG A 268 15.61 15.32 9.01
N PHE A 269 15.58 16.65 8.99
CA PHE A 269 14.76 17.45 8.09
C PHE A 269 15.66 18.27 7.19
N GLY A 270 15.47 18.15 5.88
CA GLY A 270 16.34 18.78 4.90
C GLY A 270 15.60 19.44 3.74
N THR A 271 16.32 20.32 3.03
CA THR A 271 15.83 20.96 1.80
C THR A 271 16.79 20.72 0.64
N ALA A 272 16.28 20.75 -0.60
CA ALA A 272 17.07 20.44 -1.79
C ALA A 272 18.39 21.25 -1.87
N SER A 273 19.46 20.56 -2.25
CA SER A 273 20.82 21.12 -2.35
C SER A 273 21.43 21.02 -3.77
N GLY A 274 20.68 20.47 -4.73
CA GLY A 274 21.16 20.15 -6.08
C GLY A 274 21.61 18.68 -6.20
N GLY A 275 21.65 18.14 -7.42
CA GLY A 275 22.18 16.78 -7.68
C GLY A 275 21.44 15.62 -6.99
N GLY A 276 20.18 15.82 -6.58
CA GLY A 276 19.41 14.81 -5.84
C GLY A 276 19.70 14.75 -4.33
N ALA A 277 20.59 15.61 -3.80
CA ALA A 277 20.93 15.66 -2.38
C ALA A 277 20.10 16.69 -1.60
N LEU A 278 20.00 16.51 -0.28
CA LEU A 278 19.36 17.44 0.66
C LEU A 278 20.39 18.04 1.64
N ASN A 279 20.22 19.32 1.97
CA ASN A 279 20.93 20.00 3.06
C ASN A 279 20.18 19.80 4.38
N ASN A 280 20.89 19.46 5.47
CA ASN A 280 20.29 19.38 6.81
C ASN A 280 19.84 20.77 7.31
N ARG A 281 18.65 20.85 7.90
CA ARG A 281 18.07 22.10 8.46
C ARG A 281 17.70 21.95 9.93
N MET A 282 17.18 20.79 10.31
CA MET A 282 16.88 20.42 11.68
C MET A 282 17.25 18.95 11.88
N TYR A 283 17.86 18.63 13.01
CA TYR A 283 18.28 17.28 13.37
C TYR A 283 17.95 17.01 14.83
N ILE A 284 17.28 15.89 15.08
CA ILE A 284 17.10 15.32 16.42
C ILE A 284 18.06 14.14 16.49
N ASP A 285 19.07 14.19 17.33
CA ASP A 285 20.01 13.07 17.47
C ASP A 285 19.45 11.92 18.32
N SER A 286 20.23 10.85 18.46
CA SER A 286 19.83 9.67 19.25
C SER A 286 19.80 9.93 20.77
N ALA A 287 20.42 11.00 21.25
CA ALA A 287 20.32 11.47 22.62
C ALA A 287 19.10 12.39 22.86
N GLY A 288 18.42 12.81 21.78
CA GLY A 288 17.25 13.67 21.81
C GLY A 288 17.55 15.16 21.64
N ALA A 289 18.81 15.56 21.45
CA ALA A 289 19.16 16.96 21.26
C ALA A 289 18.68 17.47 19.90
N VAL A 290 18.05 18.64 19.90
CA VAL A 290 17.54 19.28 18.69
C VAL A 290 18.53 20.34 18.21
N THR A 291 19.13 20.11 17.05
CA THR A 291 19.97 21.11 16.37
C THR A 291 19.16 21.82 15.29
N ILE A 292 19.09 23.15 15.36
CA ILE A 292 18.61 24.01 14.27
C ILE A 292 19.83 24.61 13.57
N VAL A 293 20.06 24.23 12.30
CA VAL A 293 21.25 24.66 11.55
C VAL A 293 21.19 26.13 11.14
N GLY A 294 19.98 26.63 10.91
CA GLY A 294 19.72 28.04 10.58
C GLY A 294 19.41 28.88 11.81
N SER A 295 18.78 30.04 11.59
CA SER A 295 18.25 30.85 12.67
C SER A 295 16.94 30.26 13.22
N LEU A 296 16.75 30.37 14.54
CA LEU A 296 15.48 30.08 15.20
C LEU A 296 14.80 31.39 15.60
N SER A 297 13.76 31.78 14.88
CA SER A 297 12.85 32.85 15.32
C SER A 297 11.67 32.22 16.06
N LYS A 298 11.46 32.63 17.31
CA LYS A 298 10.44 32.07 18.21
C LYS A 298 9.68 33.19 18.92
N GLY A 299 8.40 32.97 19.21
CA GLY A 299 7.58 33.95 19.92
C GLY A 299 8.04 34.22 21.36
N SER A 300 8.63 33.21 22.02
CA SER A 300 9.16 33.27 23.38
C SER A 300 10.21 32.18 23.58
N GLY A 301 11.00 32.23 24.66
CA GLY A 301 11.79 31.07 25.10
C GLY A 301 12.22 31.18 26.54
N SER A 302 12.20 30.03 27.21
CA SER A 302 12.39 29.89 28.64
C SER A 302 13.02 28.54 28.95
N PHE A 303 13.83 28.43 30.00
CA PHE A 303 14.11 27.10 30.52
C PHE A 303 12.89 26.65 31.31
N CYS A 304 12.69 25.35 31.34
CA CYS A 304 11.76 24.70 32.22
C CYS A 304 12.54 23.55 32.85
N ILE A 305 12.83 23.66 34.14
CA ILE A 305 13.57 22.64 34.90
C ILE A 305 12.71 22.20 36.08
N ASP A 306 13.00 21.04 36.66
CA ASP A 306 12.45 20.67 37.96
C ASP A 306 12.89 21.70 39.01
N HIS A 307 11.99 22.01 39.95
CA HIS A 307 12.26 23.10 40.90
C HIS A 307 13.47 22.74 41.79
N PRO A 308 14.49 23.61 41.93
CA PRO A 308 15.73 23.28 42.63
C PRO A 308 15.57 23.16 44.16
N LEU A 309 14.52 23.76 44.74
CA LEU A 309 14.15 23.52 46.14
C LEU A 309 13.70 22.06 46.34
N PRO A 310 14.32 21.30 47.27
CA PRO A 310 14.01 19.88 47.50
C PRO A 310 12.52 19.59 47.75
N GLU A 311 11.83 20.47 48.48
CA GLU A 311 10.42 20.33 48.79
C GLU A 311 9.48 20.59 47.59
N LYS A 312 10.02 21.08 46.46
CA LYS A 312 9.27 21.39 45.24
C LYS A 312 9.69 20.60 44.02
N THR A 313 10.84 19.94 44.04
CA THR A 313 11.41 19.20 42.90
C THR A 313 10.40 18.26 42.25
N ASP A 314 9.65 17.49 43.04
CA ASP A 314 8.70 16.49 42.50
C ASP A 314 7.31 17.07 42.13
N THR A 315 7.06 18.35 42.41
CA THR A 315 5.70 18.92 42.32
C THR A 315 5.60 20.18 41.47
N HIS A 316 6.71 20.86 41.21
CA HIS A 316 6.73 22.13 40.49
C HIS A 316 7.87 22.15 39.48
N GLN A 317 7.62 22.82 38.36
CA GLN A 317 8.68 23.23 37.45
C GLN A 317 9.03 24.70 37.71
N LEU A 318 10.30 25.05 37.56
CA LEU A 318 10.78 26.42 37.58
C LEU A 318 11.02 26.90 36.14
N VAL A 319 10.44 28.06 35.80
CA VAL A 319 10.50 28.64 34.46
C VAL A 319 11.06 30.05 34.54
N HIS A 320 12.08 30.36 33.75
CA HIS A 320 12.57 31.72 33.53
C HIS A 320 12.75 31.98 32.04
N SER A 321 12.58 33.24 31.62
CA SER A 321 13.00 33.67 30.28
C SER A 321 14.52 33.56 30.15
N PHE A 322 15.00 33.32 28.93
CA PHE A 322 16.43 33.29 28.64
C PHE A 322 16.97 34.63 28.19
N ILE A 323 18.23 34.87 28.52
CA ILE A 323 19.09 35.83 27.85
C ILE A 323 20.17 35.06 27.07
N GLU A 324 20.69 35.65 25.99
CA GLU A 324 21.86 35.11 25.29
C GLU A 324 23.08 35.85 25.84
N GLY A 325 23.77 35.22 26.78
CA GLY A 325 24.97 35.75 27.43
C GLY A 325 26.09 34.70 27.47
N PRO A 326 27.35 35.13 27.63
CA PRO A 326 28.47 34.20 27.80
C PRO A 326 28.42 33.43 29.13
N GLN A 327 27.58 33.88 30.07
CA GLN A 327 27.28 33.21 31.34
C GLN A 327 25.79 32.88 31.40
N ALA A 328 25.43 31.89 32.22
CA ALA A 328 24.04 31.49 32.44
C ALA A 328 23.36 32.42 33.47
N ASP A 329 23.32 33.72 33.18
CA ASP A 329 22.86 34.74 34.12
C ASP A 329 21.33 34.82 34.19
N LEU A 330 20.84 35.10 35.40
CA LEU A 330 19.46 35.46 35.69
C LEU A 330 19.40 36.91 36.16
N ILE A 331 18.53 37.69 35.52
CA ILE A 331 18.36 39.12 35.80
C ILE A 331 17.04 39.33 36.54
N TYR A 332 17.16 39.76 37.79
CA TYR A 332 16.03 40.19 38.64
C TYR A 332 16.06 41.71 38.72
N ARG A 333 14.94 42.39 38.48
CA ARG A 333 14.90 43.86 38.47
C ARG A 333 13.56 44.40 38.92
N GLY A 334 13.59 45.61 39.47
CA GLY A 334 12.40 46.30 39.91
C GLY A 334 12.68 47.73 40.36
N LYS A 335 11.71 48.32 41.05
CA LYS A 335 11.82 49.63 41.71
C LYS A 335 11.33 49.52 43.15
N VAL A 336 11.91 50.30 44.06
CA VAL A 336 11.46 50.39 45.44
C VAL A 336 11.64 51.82 45.97
N ALA A 337 10.69 52.30 46.76
CA ALA A 337 10.81 53.58 47.45
C ALA A 337 11.53 53.40 48.78
N LEU A 338 12.45 54.32 49.11
CA LEU A 338 13.10 54.35 50.40
C LEU A 338 12.14 54.84 51.50
N VAL A 339 12.32 54.32 52.71
CA VAL A 339 11.70 54.82 53.93
C VAL A 339 12.81 55.14 54.91
N ASN A 340 12.95 56.43 55.25
CA ASN A 340 14.07 56.93 56.08
C ASN A 340 15.43 56.47 55.54
N GLY A 341 15.66 56.71 54.24
CA GLY A 341 16.92 56.41 53.57
C GLY A 341 17.21 54.91 53.37
N ARG A 342 16.26 54.00 53.62
CA ARG A 342 16.49 52.55 53.50
C ARG A 342 15.32 51.83 52.84
N ALA A 343 15.62 50.77 52.10
CA ALA A 343 14.64 49.78 51.65
C ALA A 343 15.24 48.37 51.65
N THR A 344 14.37 47.37 51.78
CA THR A 344 14.73 45.96 51.60
C THR A 344 13.76 45.31 50.63
N VAL A 345 14.26 44.48 49.73
CA VAL A 345 13.46 43.73 48.76
C VAL A 345 13.83 42.26 48.88
N ASN A 346 12.83 41.40 49.11
CA ASN A 346 12.98 39.96 48.97
C ASN A 346 12.86 39.62 47.47
N ILE A 347 13.94 39.08 46.91
CA ILE A 347 14.07 38.81 45.47
C ILE A 347 13.11 37.70 45.03
N ASP A 348 12.93 36.66 45.85
CA ASP A 348 11.99 35.58 45.56
C ASP A 348 10.57 36.13 45.44
N GLN A 349 10.13 36.89 46.44
CA GLN A 349 8.81 37.51 46.43
C GLN A 349 8.61 38.47 45.25
N ALA A 350 9.62 39.29 44.95
CA ALA A 350 9.58 40.24 43.84
C ALA A 350 9.49 39.55 42.46
N ALA A 351 10.07 38.36 42.33
CA ALA A 351 10.04 37.54 41.12
C ALA A 351 8.87 36.54 41.08
N GLY A 352 8.06 36.45 42.14
CA GLY A 352 6.98 35.46 42.26
C GLY A 352 7.47 34.03 42.51
N MET A 353 8.68 33.88 43.05
CA MET A 353 9.28 32.61 43.43
C MET A 353 9.02 32.26 44.90
N THR A 354 9.25 31.00 45.25
CA THR A 354 9.14 30.53 46.64
C THR A 354 10.37 30.97 47.44
N GLU A 355 10.19 31.29 48.72
CA GLU A 355 11.28 31.68 49.62
C GLU A 355 12.46 30.69 49.55
N GLY A 356 13.66 31.21 49.32
CA GLY A 356 14.90 30.43 49.21
C GLY A 356 15.25 29.99 47.79
N THR A 357 14.36 30.15 46.80
CA THR A 357 14.60 29.72 45.41
C THR A 357 15.83 30.41 44.82
N PHE A 358 15.94 31.74 44.99
CA PHE A 358 17.07 32.52 44.50
C PHE A 358 18.40 32.03 45.08
N VAL A 359 18.44 31.66 46.36
CA VAL A 359 19.67 31.22 47.03
C VAL A 359 20.16 29.88 46.49
N VAL A 360 19.26 28.94 46.22
CA VAL A 360 19.63 27.63 45.65
C VAL A 360 19.92 27.71 44.15
N LEU A 361 19.31 28.67 43.45
CA LEU A 361 19.42 28.81 42.01
C LEU A 361 20.65 29.61 41.56
N CYS A 362 21.07 30.61 42.34
CA CYS A 362 22.03 31.62 41.89
C CYS A 362 23.33 31.62 42.72
N ARG A 363 24.45 31.90 42.05
CA ARG A 363 25.78 32.22 42.60
C ARG A 363 26.35 33.47 41.95
N ASP A 364 27.53 33.90 42.39
CA ASP A 364 28.24 35.08 41.88
C ASP A 364 27.35 36.34 41.76
N ILE A 365 26.73 36.71 42.89
CA ILE A 365 25.67 37.70 42.91
C ILE A 365 26.24 39.12 42.78
N GLN A 366 25.67 39.89 41.86
CA GLN A 366 25.96 41.30 41.68
C GLN A 366 24.68 42.13 41.80
N CYS A 367 24.76 43.31 42.39
CA CYS A 367 23.63 44.23 42.44
C CYS A 367 24.00 45.63 41.96
N PHE A 368 23.05 46.26 41.29
CA PHE A 368 23.15 47.60 40.74
C PHE A 368 21.94 48.40 41.21
N THR A 369 22.18 49.62 41.68
CA THR A 369 21.15 50.53 42.18
C THR A 369 21.32 51.90 41.54
N SER A 370 20.22 52.48 41.09
CA SER A 370 20.16 53.83 40.52
C SER A 370 19.04 54.61 41.20
N ASN A 371 19.39 55.75 41.80
CA ASN A 371 18.38 56.69 42.31
C ASN A 371 17.73 57.40 41.12
N GLU A 372 16.41 57.29 41.00
CA GLU A 372 15.64 57.83 39.86
C GLU A 372 14.80 59.06 40.25
N SER A 373 14.88 59.53 41.49
CA SER A 373 13.99 60.57 42.02
C SER A 373 14.72 61.84 42.47
N ASP A 374 15.92 61.71 43.01
CA ASP A 374 16.74 62.84 43.45
C ASP A 374 18.24 62.53 43.27
N TRP A 375 19.09 63.40 43.79
CA TRP A 375 20.55 63.33 43.63
C TRP A 375 21.26 62.64 44.80
N ASP A 376 20.51 62.09 45.76
CA ASP A 376 21.14 61.42 46.89
C ASP A 376 21.81 60.12 46.43
N ALA A 377 23.06 59.92 46.86
CA ALA A 377 23.80 58.72 46.56
C ALA A 377 23.21 57.51 47.30
N VAL A 378 23.04 56.40 46.58
CA VAL A 378 22.52 55.13 47.11
C VAL A 378 23.52 54.00 46.85
N ARG A 379 23.51 52.99 47.72
CA ARG A 379 24.24 51.73 47.53
C ARG A 379 23.32 50.54 47.78
N GLY A 380 23.54 49.45 47.05
CA GLY A 380 22.90 48.15 47.25
C GLY A 380 23.86 47.12 47.85
N SER A 381 23.31 46.14 48.55
CA SER A 381 23.99 44.89 48.93
C SER A 381 22.98 43.76 48.96
N VAL A 382 23.42 42.53 48.65
CA VAL A 382 22.58 41.34 48.69
C VAL A 382 23.13 40.36 49.71
N SER A 383 22.26 39.83 50.57
CA SER A 383 22.57 38.75 51.51
C SER A 383 21.45 37.71 51.44
N GLY A 384 21.78 36.48 51.05
CA GLY A 384 20.77 35.48 50.69
C GLY A 384 19.90 35.98 49.54
N ASN A 385 18.59 36.00 49.74
CA ASN A 385 17.59 36.52 48.81
C ASN A 385 17.13 37.95 49.14
N ILE A 386 17.80 38.65 50.07
CA ILE A 386 17.42 40.00 50.49
C ILE A 386 18.37 41.04 49.90
N LEU A 387 17.84 41.90 49.03
CA LEU A 387 18.50 43.13 48.60
C LEU A 387 18.25 44.22 49.66
N THR A 388 19.31 44.83 50.18
CA THR A 388 19.25 46.02 51.04
C THR A 388 19.79 47.22 50.27
N ILE A 389 19.00 48.29 50.21
CA ILE A 389 19.37 49.57 49.61
C ILE A 389 19.44 50.62 50.71
N GLU A 390 20.55 51.34 50.75
CA GLU A 390 20.78 52.43 51.71
C GLU A 390 21.17 53.71 50.97
N CYS A 391 20.62 54.82 51.43
CA CYS A 391 20.92 56.15 50.95
C CYS A 391 21.85 56.86 51.94
N GLN A 392 22.73 57.71 51.43
CA GLN A 392 23.54 58.59 52.28
C GLN A 392 22.66 59.53 53.14
N ASN A 393 21.48 59.89 52.64
CA ASN A 393 20.50 60.72 53.34
C ASN A 393 19.50 59.81 54.09
N SER A 394 19.61 59.79 55.41
CA SER A 394 18.77 58.97 56.31
C SER A 394 17.30 59.38 56.35
N SER A 395 16.92 60.46 55.69
CA SER A 395 15.53 60.92 55.58
C SER A 395 15.00 60.79 54.16
N SER A 396 15.78 60.23 53.22
CA SER A 396 15.39 60.12 51.81
C SER A 396 14.19 59.20 51.63
N SER A 397 13.31 59.60 50.71
CA SER A 397 12.18 58.81 50.22
C SER A 397 12.28 58.56 48.70
N ALA A 398 13.51 58.59 48.17
CA ALA A 398 13.77 58.41 46.75
C ALA A 398 13.25 57.06 46.24
N VAL A 399 12.83 57.00 44.96
CA VAL A 399 12.57 55.75 44.26
C VAL A 399 13.86 55.28 43.59
N VAL A 400 14.28 54.07 43.93
CA VAL A 400 15.50 53.45 43.42
C VAL A 400 15.14 52.31 42.48
N SER A 401 15.67 52.36 41.26
CA SER A 401 15.70 51.19 40.37
C SER A 401 16.79 50.24 40.83
N TRP A 402 16.50 48.95 40.85
CA TRP A 402 17.46 47.92 41.22
C TRP A 402 17.52 46.81 40.17
N MET A 403 18.70 46.22 40.04
CA MET A 403 18.96 45.03 39.25
C MET A 403 19.89 44.13 40.04
N VAL A 404 19.53 42.87 40.19
CA VAL A 404 20.36 41.81 40.76
C VAL A 404 20.60 40.79 39.67
N ILE A 405 21.87 40.48 39.43
CA ILE A 405 22.30 39.45 38.49
C ILE A 405 22.89 38.31 39.31
N GLY A 406 22.50 37.07 39.00
CA GLY A 406 23.13 35.87 39.56
C GLY A 406 23.35 34.83 38.46
N GLU A 407 24.50 34.17 38.51
CA GLU A 407 24.82 33.04 37.62
C GLU A 407 24.09 31.78 38.13
N ARG A 408 23.52 30.99 37.23
CA ARG A 408 22.86 29.73 37.60
C ARG A 408 23.82 28.71 38.22
N GLN A 409 23.29 27.94 39.17
CA GLN A 409 23.94 26.79 39.80
C GLN A 409 22.96 25.64 40.13
N ASP A 410 21.87 25.53 39.37
CA ASP A 410 20.94 24.41 39.49
C ASP A 410 21.52 23.09 38.92
N PRO A 411 20.98 21.91 39.29
CA PRO A 411 21.54 20.61 38.87
C PRO A 411 21.79 20.46 37.36
N HIS A 412 20.89 21.01 36.53
CA HIS A 412 21.05 20.96 35.07
C HIS A 412 22.37 21.60 34.59
N MET A 413 22.87 22.62 35.29
CA MET A 413 24.13 23.28 34.95
C MET A 413 25.34 22.36 35.21
N TYR A 414 25.23 21.35 36.08
CA TYR A 414 26.29 20.38 36.33
C TYR A 414 26.18 19.12 35.45
N ASP A 415 24.97 18.79 35.02
CA ASP A 415 24.68 17.56 34.25
C ASP A 415 24.85 17.72 32.74
N THR A 416 24.93 18.96 32.25
CA THR A 416 25.02 19.27 30.82
C THR A 416 26.46 19.28 30.31
N ASP A 417 26.64 19.04 29.02
CA ASP A 417 27.95 18.83 28.39
C ASP A 417 28.65 20.13 27.94
N TRP A 418 27.93 21.26 27.94
CA TRP A 418 28.46 22.58 27.58
C TRP A 418 28.92 23.40 28.79
N THR A 419 29.03 22.78 29.96
CA THR A 419 29.53 23.37 31.20
C THR A 419 30.74 22.61 31.76
N ASP A 420 31.55 23.28 32.58
CA ASP A 420 32.69 22.67 33.27
C ASP A 420 32.26 21.87 34.52
N GLU A 421 33.21 21.26 35.22
CA GLU A 421 32.98 20.48 36.45
C GLU A 421 32.32 21.28 37.59
N ASN A 422 32.37 22.61 37.52
CA ASN A 422 31.73 23.50 38.48
C ASN A 422 30.39 24.04 37.95
N GLY A 423 29.89 23.52 36.83
CA GLY A 423 28.67 23.93 36.18
C GLY A 423 28.73 25.33 35.57
N ARG A 424 29.91 25.81 35.18
CA ARG A 424 30.10 27.11 34.49
C ARG A 424 30.13 26.91 32.99
N VAL A 425 29.56 27.87 32.25
CA VAL A 425 29.50 27.83 30.78
C VAL A 425 30.90 27.72 30.17
N ILE A 426 31.11 26.73 29.31
CA ILE A 426 32.28 26.65 28.46
C ILE A 426 31.98 27.48 27.20
N VAL A 427 32.46 28.72 27.17
CA VAL A 427 32.17 29.67 26.08
C VAL A 427 32.77 29.22 24.74
N GLU A 428 33.91 28.52 24.79
CA GLU A 428 34.64 28.04 23.62
C GLU A 428 34.92 26.53 23.74
N PRO A 429 33.89 25.67 23.59
CA PRO A 429 34.08 24.23 23.70
C PRO A 429 34.92 23.70 22.55
N VAL A 430 35.74 22.69 22.82
CA VAL A 430 36.53 22.03 21.78
C VAL A 430 35.56 21.35 20.81
N LYS A 431 35.76 21.60 19.51
CA LYS A 431 34.96 20.94 18.48
C LYS A 431 35.18 19.42 18.54
N LEU A 432 34.11 18.68 18.80
CA LEU A 432 34.15 17.21 18.72
C LEU A 432 34.59 16.80 17.31
N GLN A 433 35.75 16.14 17.24
CA GLN A 433 36.17 15.47 16.01
C GLN A 433 35.23 14.28 15.78
N PRO A 434 34.70 14.07 14.57
CA PRO A 434 33.96 12.84 14.31
C PRO A 434 34.88 11.65 14.57
N GLU A 435 34.42 10.70 15.39
CA GLU A 435 35.11 9.42 15.61
C GLU A 435 35.45 8.81 14.24
N PRO A 436 36.70 8.38 14.01
CA PRO A 436 37.06 7.73 12.76
C PRO A 436 36.22 6.47 12.62
N VAL A 437 35.42 6.40 11.56
CA VAL A 437 34.64 5.21 11.21
C VAL A 437 35.63 4.05 11.09
N ALA A 438 35.52 3.05 11.97
CA ALA A 438 36.26 1.81 11.83
C ALA A 438 35.92 1.20 10.47
N GLN A 439 36.95 1.04 9.62
CA GLN A 439 36.84 0.49 8.26
C GLN A 439 36.38 -0.96 8.26
#